data_AF-A0A2W2DKW6-F1
#
_entry.id   AF-A0A2W2DKW6-F1
#
_cell.length_a   1.000
_cell.length_b   1.000
_cell.length_c   1.000
_cell.angle_alpha   90.00
_cell.angle_beta   90.00
_cell.angle_gamma   90.00
#
_symmetry.space_group_name_H-M   'P 1'
#
loop_
_entity.id
_entity.type
_entity.pdbx_description
1 polymer ?
#
loop_
_entity_poly.entity_id
_entity_poly.type
_entity_poly.pdbx_seq_one_letter_code
_entity_poly.pdbx_strand_id
1 'polypeptide(L)'
;MITTRLPMPGRGPRPMRPGGGGGELPHTPLRPMWCCRVDGQPWPCAEARLLLRVEYDGNLTGLSIYLAGLMYEAMRDLYHLNPHDGPEPKVLFDRFVAWGPARRPPAEPA
;
A
#
# COMPACT_ATOMS: atom_id res chain seq x y z
N MET A 1 42.70 -37.89 -25.94
CA MET A 1 42.17 -36.61 -25.43
C MET A 1 41.45 -36.91 -24.13
N ILE A 2 42.05 -36.59 -22.97
CA ILE A 2 41.51 -36.97 -21.65
C ILE A 2 40.57 -35.86 -21.18
N THR A 3 39.26 -36.07 -21.32
CA THR A 3 38.25 -35.19 -20.71
C THR A 3 37.98 -35.69 -19.30
N THR A 4 38.52 -34.99 -18.31
CA THR A 4 38.12 -35.18 -16.91
C THR A 4 36.70 -34.63 -16.73
N ARG A 5 35.70 -35.52 -16.71
CA ARG A 5 34.35 -35.17 -16.26
C ARG A 5 34.33 -35.18 -14.73
N LEU A 6 34.27 -34.00 -14.12
CA LEU A 6 33.91 -33.86 -12.71
C LEU A 6 32.39 -34.07 -12.56
N PRO A 7 31.93 -34.89 -11.60
CA PRO A 7 30.50 -35.06 -11.34
C PRO A 7 29.90 -33.78 -10.75
N MET A 8 28.63 -33.52 -11.09
CA MET A 8 27.91 -32.36 -10.52
C MET A 8 27.73 -32.53 -9.00
N PRO A 9 28.00 -31.47 -8.20
CA PRO A 9 27.65 -31.50 -6.80
C PRO A 9 26.13 -31.65 -6.65
N GLY A 10 25.70 -32.50 -5.72
CA GLY A 10 24.29 -32.67 -5.39
C GLY A 10 23.65 -31.34 -4.96
N ARG A 11 22.31 -31.25 -5.03
CA ARG A 11 21.59 -30.07 -4.54
C ARG A 11 21.97 -29.84 -3.07
N GLY A 12 22.55 -28.67 -2.80
CA GLY A 12 22.83 -28.24 -1.44
C GLY A 12 21.55 -28.19 -0.60
N PRO A 13 21.67 -28.24 0.74
CA PRO A 13 20.53 -28.09 1.63
C PRO A 13 19.78 -26.80 1.31
N ARG A 14 18.45 -26.82 1.45
CA ARG A 14 17.65 -25.61 1.26
C ARG A 14 18.21 -24.52 2.18
N PRO A 15 18.50 -23.31 1.67
CA PRO A 15 18.93 -22.22 2.53
C PRO A 15 17.82 -22.00 3.56
N MET A 16 18.15 -22.24 4.82
CA MET A 16 17.29 -21.91 5.95
C MET A 16 17.34 -20.40 6.05
N ARG A 17 16.47 -19.71 5.30
CA ARG A 17 16.27 -18.28 5.53
C ARG A 17 15.83 -18.17 6.99
N PRO A 18 16.47 -17.34 7.81
CA PRO A 18 15.91 -17.00 9.10
C PRO A 18 14.47 -16.55 8.82
N GLY A 19 13.50 -17.29 9.37
CA GLY A 19 12.10 -16.90 9.29
C GLY A 19 12.04 -15.46 9.79
N GLY A 20 11.61 -14.54 8.92
CA GLY A 20 11.56 -13.13 9.24
C GLY A 20 10.85 -12.96 10.56
N GLY A 21 11.61 -12.59 11.60
CA GLY A 21 11.07 -12.40 12.93
C GLY A 21 9.93 -11.40 12.86
N GLY A 22 8.80 -11.75 13.46
CA GLY A 22 7.57 -10.98 13.47
C GLY A 22 7.71 -9.65 14.22
N GLY A 23 8.37 -8.68 13.58
CA GLY A 23 7.92 -7.31 13.63
C GLY A 23 6.98 -7.15 12.44
N GLU A 24 5.68 -7.01 12.69
CA GLU A 24 4.65 -6.80 11.68
C GLU A 24 5.16 -5.73 10.67
N LEU A 25 5.36 -6.11 9.41
CA LEU A 25 5.71 -5.12 8.39
C LEU A 25 4.65 -4.02 8.41
N PRO A 26 5.01 -2.73 8.36
CA PRO A 26 4.00 -1.68 8.41
C PRO A 26 3.14 -1.73 7.13
N HIS A 27 1.82 -1.57 7.28
CA HIS A 27 0.84 -1.53 6.18
C HIS A 27 1.02 -0.26 5.32
N THR A 28 2.14 -0.21 4.60
CA THR A 28 2.58 0.91 3.75
C THR A 28 2.28 0.61 2.27
N PRO A 29 2.16 1.64 1.42
CA PRO A 29 1.89 1.45 0.01
C PRO A 29 3.11 0.89 -0.74
N LEU A 30 2.86 -0.08 -1.61
CA LEU A 30 3.82 -0.61 -2.58
C LEU A 30 3.60 0.09 -3.93
N ARG A 31 4.47 1.04 -4.25
CA ARG A 31 4.49 1.72 -5.55
C ARG A 31 5.11 0.79 -6.62
N PRO A 32 4.66 0.83 -7.89
CA PRO A 32 3.60 1.68 -8.45
C PRO A 32 2.19 1.07 -8.38
N MET A 33 2.02 -0.16 -7.90
CA MET A 33 0.72 -0.86 -7.90
C MET A 33 -0.25 -0.34 -6.83
N TRP A 34 0.26 0.38 -5.82
CA TRP A 34 -0.48 0.84 -4.66
C TRP A 34 -1.19 -0.27 -3.88
N CYS A 35 -0.59 -1.46 -3.83
CA CYS A 35 -1.04 -2.52 -2.92
C CYS A 35 -0.37 -2.37 -1.55
N CYS A 36 -0.97 -2.91 -0.50
CA CYS A 36 -0.35 -2.96 0.81
C CYS A 36 0.76 -4.01 0.82
N ARG A 37 1.89 -3.72 1.48
CA ARG A 37 3.03 -4.65 1.57
C ARG A 37 2.76 -5.91 2.38
N VAL A 38 1.77 -5.86 3.28
CA VAL A 38 1.48 -6.94 4.25
C VAL A 38 0.45 -7.90 3.70
N ASP A 39 -0.70 -7.37 3.29
CA ASP A 39 -1.88 -8.14 2.90
C ASP A 39 -2.12 -8.18 1.38
N GLY A 40 -1.37 -7.40 0.59
CA GLY A 40 -1.52 -7.31 -0.86
C GLY A 40 -2.80 -6.62 -1.35
N GLN A 41 -3.67 -6.16 -0.45
CA GLN A 41 -4.92 -5.50 -0.80
C GLN A 41 -4.66 -4.09 -1.34
N PRO A 42 -5.63 -3.48 -2.05
CA PRO A 42 -5.53 -2.08 -2.47
C PRO A 42 -5.27 -1.16 -1.26
N TRP A 43 -4.10 -0.53 -1.21
CA TRP A 43 -3.76 0.43 -0.17
C TRP A 43 -4.56 1.73 -0.36
N PRO A 44 -5.15 2.35 0.68
CA PRO A 44 -5.12 1.97 2.08
C PRO A 44 -6.03 0.74 2.37
N CYS A 45 -5.43 -0.33 2.88
CA CYS A 45 -6.16 -1.50 3.37
C CYS A 45 -6.80 -1.20 4.73
N ALA A 46 -7.66 -2.08 5.24
CA ALA A 46 -8.40 -1.86 6.49
C ALA A 46 -7.47 -1.51 7.67
N GLU A 47 -6.39 -2.27 7.86
CA GLU A 47 -5.43 -2.03 8.95
C GLU A 47 -4.67 -0.71 8.76
N ALA A 48 -4.24 -0.41 7.52
CA ALA A 48 -3.61 0.89 7.22
C ALA A 48 -4.53 2.07 7.57
N ARG A 49 -5.83 1.97 7.30
CA ARG A 49 -6.80 3.03 7.64
C ARG A 49 -6.91 3.23 9.14
N LEU A 50 -6.94 2.14 9.92
CA LEU A 50 -6.96 2.21 11.38
C LEU A 50 -5.69 2.84 11.93
N LEU A 51 -4.52 2.36 11.50
CA LEU A 51 -3.22 2.87 11.93
C LEU A 51 -3.05 4.36 11.58
N LEU A 52 -3.42 4.77 10.38
CA LEU A 52 -3.39 6.18 9.98
C LEU A 52 -4.33 7.06 10.81
N ARG A 53 -5.48 6.52 11.24
CA ARG A 53 -6.42 7.25 12.08
C ARG A 53 -5.87 7.46 13.50
N VAL A 54 -5.16 6.46 14.03
CA VAL A 54 -4.48 6.54 15.32
C VAL A 54 -3.30 7.52 15.25
N GLU A 55 -2.49 7.43 14.20
CA GLU A 55 -1.31 8.29 14.01
C GLU A 55 -1.69 9.78 13.88
N TYR A 56 -2.78 10.07 13.18
CA TYR A 56 -3.29 11.42 12.99
C TYR A 56 -4.42 11.78 13.97
N ASP A 57 -4.51 11.09 15.11
CA ASP A 57 -5.47 11.47 16.14
C ASP A 57 -5.20 12.92 16.58
N GLY A 58 -6.26 13.74 16.60
CA GLY A 58 -6.13 15.19 16.80
C GLY A 58 -5.73 16.04 15.58
N ASN A 59 -5.33 15.45 14.44
CA ASN A 59 -5.04 16.18 13.19
C ASN A 59 -5.67 15.54 11.95
N LEU A 60 -6.98 15.40 12.00
CA LEU A 60 -7.78 14.80 10.94
C LEU A 60 -7.77 15.58 9.61
N THR A 61 -7.61 16.90 9.67
CA THR A 61 -7.41 17.73 8.48
C THR A 61 -6.07 17.40 7.81
N GLY A 62 -5.00 17.26 8.59
CA GLY A 62 -3.69 16.83 8.10
C GLY A 62 -3.73 15.44 7.45
N LEU A 63 -4.47 14.49 8.04
CA LEU A 63 -4.69 13.17 7.44
C LEU A 63 -5.36 13.29 6.07
N SER A 64 -6.39 14.14 5.95
CA SER A 64 -7.13 14.33 4.69
C SER A 64 -6.23 14.93 3.60
N ILE A 65 -5.39 15.91 3.95
CA ILE A 65 -4.42 16.52 3.02
C ILE A 65 -3.37 15.48 2.58
N TYR A 66 -2.84 14.72 3.53
CA TYR A 66 -1.87 13.65 3.25
C TYR A 66 -2.45 12.60 2.28
N LEU A 67 -3.65 12.11 2.55
CA LEU A 67 -4.32 11.11 1.71
C LEU A 67 -4.66 11.66 0.32
N ALA A 68 -5.03 12.93 0.20
CA ALA A 68 -5.26 13.57 -1.10
C ALA A 68 -3.98 13.66 -1.94
N GLY A 69 -2.83 13.95 -1.31
CA GLY A 69 -1.52 13.91 -1.97
C GLY A 69 -1.19 12.51 -2.50
N LEU A 70 -1.36 11.48 -1.66
CA LEU A 70 -1.14 10.10 -2.07
C LEU A 70 -2.12 9.64 -3.17
N MET A 71 -3.38 10.07 -3.13
CA MET A 71 -4.35 9.79 -4.18
C MET A 71 -3.86 10.32 -5.55
N TYR A 72 -3.30 11.54 -5.58
CA TYR A 72 -2.78 12.12 -6.82
C TYR A 72 -1.56 11.36 -7.34
N GLU A 73 -0.64 11.00 -6.45
CA GLU A 73 0.49 10.13 -6.82
C GLU A 73 0.01 8.76 -7.30
N ALA A 74 -1.06 8.21 -6.71
CA ALA A 74 -1.66 6.94 -7.12
C ALA A 74 -2.29 6.99 -8.49
N MET A 75 -3.02 8.07 -8.77
CA MET A 75 -3.57 8.32 -10.08
C MET A 75 -2.47 8.33 -11.15
N ARG A 76 -1.37 9.06 -10.92
CA ARG A 76 -0.24 9.12 -11.84
C ARG A 76 0.35 7.74 -12.12
N ASP A 77 0.62 6.96 -11.07
CA ASP A 77 1.26 5.65 -11.23
C ASP A 77 0.34 4.62 -11.88
N LEU A 78 -0.92 4.57 -11.45
CA LEU A 78 -1.88 3.59 -11.97
C LEU A 78 -2.24 3.87 -13.43
N TYR A 79 -2.35 5.14 -13.82
CA TYR A 79 -2.56 5.50 -15.23
C TYR A 79 -1.30 5.28 -16.08
N HIS A 80 -0.11 5.43 -15.52
CA HIS A 80 1.12 5.03 -16.22
C HIS A 80 1.22 3.51 -16.41
N LEU A 81 0.81 2.72 -15.41
CA LEU A 81 0.79 1.25 -15.50
C LEU A 81 -0.29 0.74 -16.45
N ASN A 82 -1.47 1.36 -16.44
CA ASN A 82 -2.60 0.97 -17.27
C ASN A 82 -3.27 2.21 -17.89
N PRO A 83 -2.78 2.69 -19.05
CA PRO A 83 -3.29 3.92 -19.68
C PRO A 83 -4.72 3.85 -20.19
N HIS A 84 -5.24 2.65 -20.44
CA HIS A 84 -6.54 2.45 -21.09
C HIS A 84 -7.61 1.87 -20.17
N ASP A 85 -7.22 1.33 -19.02
CA ASP A 85 -8.12 0.67 -18.06
C ASP A 85 -7.70 1.02 -16.62
N GLY A 86 -7.37 2.29 -16.41
CA GLY A 86 -7.08 2.85 -15.10
C GLY A 86 -8.35 3.04 -14.26
N PRO A 87 -8.25 3.05 -12.92
CA PRO A 87 -9.40 3.25 -12.05
C PRO A 87 -9.96 4.67 -12.19
N GLU A 88 -11.28 4.79 -12.28
CA GLU A 88 -11.98 6.08 -12.33
C GLU A 88 -11.58 7.02 -11.18
N PRO A 89 -11.48 8.35 -11.40
CA PRO A 89 -11.09 9.30 -10.36
C PRO A 89 -11.96 9.22 -9.09
N LYS A 90 -13.27 8.96 -9.25
CA LYS A 90 -14.19 8.76 -8.12
C LYS A 90 -13.81 7.53 -7.29
N VAL A 91 -13.39 6.43 -7.92
CA VAL A 91 -12.98 5.21 -7.21
C VAL A 91 -11.71 5.48 -6.38
N LEU A 92 -10.77 6.26 -6.92
CA LEU A 92 -9.58 6.68 -6.17
C LEU A 92 -9.94 7.60 -5.00
N PHE A 93 -10.87 8.54 -5.18
CA PHE A 93 -11.36 9.38 -4.09
C PHE A 93 -12.03 8.55 -2.98
N ASP A 94 -12.92 7.62 -3.34
CA ASP A 94 -13.62 6.76 -2.39
C ASP A 94 -12.63 5.87 -1.60
N ARG A 95 -11.58 5.40 -2.29
CA ARG A 95 -10.53 4.56 -1.71
C ARG A 95 -9.61 5.32 -0.76
N PHE A 96 -9.16 6.52 -1.12
CA PHE A 96 -8.15 7.26 -0.34
C PHE A 96 -8.76 8.24 0.65
N VAL A 97 -9.81 8.98 0.28
CA VAL A 97 -10.24 10.19 1.01
C VAL A 97 -11.63 10.06 1.64
N ALA A 98 -12.58 9.36 1.00
CA ALA A 98 -13.99 9.41 1.41
C ALA A 98 -14.31 8.83 2.80
N TRP A 99 -13.43 7.99 3.35
CA TRP A 99 -13.54 7.47 4.72
C TRP A 99 -12.84 8.37 5.77
N GLY A 100 -12.28 9.49 5.33
CA GLY A 100 -11.88 10.60 6.19
C GLY A 100 -13.05 11.08 7.07
N PRO A 101 -12.78 11.87 8.10
CA PRO A 101 -13.85 12.39 8.95
C PRO A 101 -14.81 13.17 8.07
N ALA A 102 -16.09 12.79 8.14
CA ALA A 102 -17.14 13.56 7.49
C ALA A 102 -16.98 15.01 7.91
N ARG A 103 -17.00 15.93 6.93
CA ARG A 103 -17.13 17.35 7.25
C ARG A 103 -18.32 17.45 8.19
N ARG A 104 -18.10 17.94 9.42
CA ARG A 104 -19.21 18.28 10.31
C ARG A 104 -20.15 19.15 9.47
N PRO A 105 -21.40 18.74 9.23
CA PRO A 105 -22.34 19.60 8.54
C PRO A 105 -22.35 20.94 9.28
N PRO A 106 -22.43 22.08 8.57
CA PRO A 106 -22.48 23.38 9.23
C PRO A 106 -23.55 23.30 10.30
N ALA A 107 -23.20 23.69 11.53
CA ALA A 107 -24.16 23.73 12.62
C ALA A 107 -25.33 24.59 12.14
N GLU A 108 -26.52 24.00 12.08
CA GLU A 108 -27.74 24.69 11.69
C GLU A 108 -27.91 25.87 12.66
N PRO A 109 -28.04 27.12 12.19
CA PRO A 109 -28.28 28.24 13.08
C PRO A 109 -29.65 28.05 13.76
N ALA A 110 -29.66 28.17 15.09
CA ALA A 110 -30.86 28.10 15.94
C ALA A 110 -31.80 29.29 15.72
#